data_AF-A0A7U9R9T5-F1
#
_entry.id   AF-A0A7U9R9T5-F1
#
_cell.length_a   1.000
_cell.length_b   1.000
_cell.length_c   1.000
_cell.angle_alpha   90.00
_cell.angle_beta   90.00
_cell.angle_gamma   90.00
#
_symmetry.space_group_name_H-M   'P 1'
#
loop_
_entity.id
_entity.type
_entity.pdbx_description
1 polymer ?
#
loop_
_entity_poly.entity_id
_entity_poly.type
_entity_poly.pdbx_seq_one_letter_code
_entity_poly.pdbx_strand_id
1 'polypeptide(L)'
;MIYDGEKGDIINQYVTFTKIYNDQIKLHGRTRKAVWETIHICRNQDVLKEYLEQREKEVVDIMMTLFDDEYILRTYIASEVKEASEKAAKKAAKKAAKEAEKEAVKKAMSAAKKLYEKGTSVEDIAEVLEVPAEKIKEWLGLAEG
;
A
#
# COMPACT_ATOMS: atom_id res chain seq x y z
N MET A 1 -31.91 -22.37 31.46
CA MET A 1 -31.69 -22.45 30.01
C MET A 1 -30.25 -22.02 29.78
N ILE A 2 -29.47 -22.63 28.88
CA ILE A 2 -28.03 -22.30 28.70
C ILE A 2 -27.82 -21.24 27.61
N TYR A 3 -28.90 -20.65 27.09
CA TYR A 3 -28.88 -19.70 25.97
C TYR A 3 -30.12 -18.78 26.02
N ASP A 4 -30.29 -17.99 27.07
CA ASP A 4 -31.35 -16.95 27.13
C ASP A 4 -30.81 -15.52 26.90
N GLY A 5 -29.49 -15.36 26.79
CA GLY A 5 -28.84 -14.06 26.65
C GLY A 5 -28.93 -13.18 27.90
N GLU A 6 -29.47 -13.68 29.01
CA GLU A 6 -29.53 -12.98 30.28
C GLU A 6 -28.13 -12.94 30.94
N LYS A 7 -28.01 -12.15 32.01
CA LYS A 7 -26.73 -11.99 32.72
C LYS A 7 -26.31 -13.32 33.32
N GLY A 8 -25.11 -13.79 32.96
CA GLY A 8 -24.58 -15.09 33.39
C GLY A 8 -24.79 -16.22 32.37
N ASP A 9 -25.58 -16.01 31.33
CA ASP A 9 -25.68 -16.93 30.20
C ASP A 9 -24.37 -17.05 29.41
N ILE A 10 -24.12 -18.18 28.75
CA ILE A 10 -22.87 -18.41 28.01
C ILE A 10 -22.67 -17.38 26.87
N ILE A 11 -23.75 -16.95 26.21
CA ILE A 11 -23.68 -15.93 25.17
C ILE A 11 -23.27 -14.59 25.79
N ASN A 12 -23.86 -14.24 26.93
CA ASN A 12 -23.53 -13.02 27.66
C ASN A 12 -22.08 -13.01 28.15
N GLN A 13 -21.60 -14.15 28.66
CA GLN A 13 -20.21 -14.31 29.09
C GLN A 13 -19.23 -14.17 27.91
N TYR A 14 -19.54 -14.74 26.74
CA TYR A 14 -18.72 -14.57 25.54
C TYR A 14 -18.68 -13.11 25.04
N VAL A 15 -19.83 -12.43 25.01
CA VAL A 15 -19.90 -11.00 24.66
C VAL A 15 -19.11 -10.15 25.65
N THR A 16 -19.13 -10.50 26.93
CA THR A 16 -18.36 -9.80 27.96
C THR A 16 -16.86 -10.04 27.81
N PHE A 17 -16.45 -11.29 27.58
CA PHE A 17 -15.07 -11.66 27.29
C PHE A 17 -14.52 -10.87 26.09
N THR A 18 -15.26 -10.83 24.97
CA THR A 18 -14.80 -10.12 23.75
C THR A 18 -14.65 -8.62 23.97
N LYS A 19 -15.52 -7.99 24.78
CA LYS A 19 -15.37 -6.57 25.17
C LYS A 19 -14.11 -6.35 25.99
N ILE A 20 -13.91 -7.13 27.06
CA ILE A 20 -12.72 -7.04 27.91
C ILE A 20 -11.46 -7.23 27.06
N TYR A 21 -11.44 -8.26 26.21
CA TYR A 21 -10.33 -8.55 25.33
C TYR A 21 -10.00 -7.38 24.38
N ASN A 22 -11.01 -6.79 23.73
CA ASN A 22 -10.80 -5.64 22.85
C ASN A 22 -10.21 -4.45 23.60
N ASP A 23 -10.61 -4.22 24.84
CA ASP A 23 -10.05 -3.14 25.65
C ASP A 23 -8.60 -3.43 26.08
N GLN A 24 -8.27 -4.68 26.40
CA GLN A 24 -6.88 -5.08 26.67
C GLN A 24 -5.99 -4.96 25.42
N ILE A 25 -6.51 -5.28 24.23
CA ILE A 25 -5.79 -5.10 22.97
C ILE A 25 -5.51 -3.62 22.68
N LYS A 26 -6.45 -2.71 22.99
CA LYS A 26 -6.20 -1.27 22.85
C LYS A 26 -5.10 -0.78 23.80
N LEU A 27 -5.02 -1.32 25.01
CA LEU A 27 -4.04 -0.91 26.03
C LEU A 27 -2.65 -1.53 25.83
N HIS A 28 -2.60 -2.79 25.40
CA HIS A 28 -1.38 -3.60 25.41
C HIS A 28 -0.98 -4.12 24.03
N GLY A 29 -1.73 -3.78 22.99
CA GLY A 29 -1.56 -4.36 21.65
C GLY A 29 -1.89 -5.85 21.62
N ARG A 30 -1.66 -6.50 20.47
CA ARG A 30 -1.76 -7.95 20.31
C ARG A 30 -0.56 -8.64 20.96
N THR A 31 -0.58 -8.72 22.28
CA THR A 31 0.52 -9.27 23.08
C THR A 31 0.03 -10.36 24.03
N ARG A 32 0.95 -11.22 24.47
CA ARG A 32 0.67 -12.22 25.53
C ARG A 32 0.11 -11.57 26.79
N LYS A 33 0.60 -10.36 27.12
CA LYS A 33 0.11 -9.58 28.25
C LYS A 33 -1.38 -9.23 28.10
N ALA A 34 -1.82 -8.80 26.91
CA ALA A 34 -3.23 -8.48 26.68
C ALA A 34 -4.16 -9.68 26.91
N VAL A 35 -3.75 -10.88 26.47
CA VAL A 35 -4.52 -12.11 26.68
C VAL A 35 -4.52 -12.51 28.16
N TRP A 36 -3.37 -12.42 28.84
CA TRP A 36 -3.27 -12.76 30.26
C TRP A 36 -4.13 -11.85 31.14
N GLU A 37 -4.08 -10.53 30.94
CA GLU A 37 -4.94 -9.57 31.64
C GLU A 37 -6.42 -9.81 31.35
N THR A 38 -6.78 -10.15 30.11
CA THR A 38 -8.15 -10.52 29.74
C THR A 38 -8.64 -11.70 30.56
N ILE A 39 -7.85 -12.77 30.64
CA ILE A 39 -8.20 -13.98 31.40
C ILE A 39 -8.31 -13.66 32.89
N HIS A 40 -7.37 -12.88 33.43
CA HIS A 40 -7.38 -12.48 34.83
C HIS A 40 -8.65 -11.68 35.19
N ILE A 41 -9.00 -10.68 34.38
CA ILE A 41 -10.21 -9.86 34.58
C ILE A 41 -11.47 -10.72 34.46
N CYS A 42 -11.57 -11.57 33.44
CA CYS A 42 -12.73 -12.43 33.22
C CYS A 42 -12.96 -13.38 34.41
N ARG A 43 -11.90 -14.04 34.93
CA ARG A 43 -12.00 -14.90 36.11
C ARG A 43 -12.46 -14.15 37.36
N ASN A 44 -11.95 -12.93 37.56
CA ASN A 44 -12.35 -12.08 38.69
C ASN A 44 -13.81 -11.59 38.58
N GLN A 45 -14.36 -11.49 37.37
CA GLN A 45 -15.73 -11.06 37.10
C GLN A 45 -16.71 -12.23 36.88
N ASP A 46 -16.27 -13.46 37.12
CA ASP A 46 -17.06 -14.69 36.90
C ASP A 46 -17.51 -14.89 35.43
N VAL A 47 -16.70 -14.39 34.49
CA VAL A 47 -16.89 -14.52 33.05
C VAL A 47 -16.04 -15.68 32.54
N LEU A 48 -16.70 -16.71 32.00
CA LEU A 48 -16.09 -17.96 31.53
C LEU A 48 -15.16 -18.61 32.57
N LYS A 49 -15.42 -18.37 33.86
CA LYS A 49 -14.48 -18.67 34.94
C LYS A 49 -14.06 -20.13 34.99
N GLU A 50 -15.02 -21.05 35.04
CA GLU A 50 -14.75 -22.50 35.11
C GLU A 50 -13.93 -22.98 33.91
N TYR A 51 -14.24 -22.48 32.71
CA TYR A 51 -13.52 -22.80 31.49
C TYR A 51 -12.08 -22.26 31.54
N LEU A 52 -11.92 -20.99 31.87
CA LEU A 52 -10.61 -20.32 31.90
C LEU A 52 -9.72 -20.87 33.01
N GLU A 53 -10.25 -21.29 34.15
CA GLU A 53 -9.50 -21.95 35.22
C GLU A 53 -8.85 -23.26 34.77
N GLN A 54 -9.50 -23.99 33.86
CA GLN A 54 -8.99 -25.26 33.34
C GLN A 54 -8.18 -25.10 32.05
N ARG A 55 -8.44 -24.05 31.27
CA ARG A 55 -7.98 -23.91 29.87
C ARG A 55 -7.12 -22.68 29.60
N GLU A 56 -6.74 -21.91 30.63
CA GLU A 56 -5.92 -20.70 30.49
C GLU A 56 -4.72 -20.88 29.55
N LYS A 57 -3.92 -21.93 29.75
CA LYS A 57 -2.74 -22.20 28.92
C LYS A 57 -3.10 -22.43 27.45
N GLU A 58 -4.11 -23.24 27.19
CA GLU A 58 -4.58 -23.56 25.84
C GLU A 58 -5.12 -22.32 25.12
N VAL A 59 -5.89 -21.49 25.83
CA VAL A 59 -6.42 -20.22 25.31
C VAL A 59 -5.28 -19.26 24.96
N VAL A 60 -4.29 -19.11 25.85
CA VAL A 60 -3.11 -18.26 25.58
C VAL A 60 -2.35 -18.77 24.35
N ASP A 61 -2.06 -20.07 24.28
CA ASP A 61 -1.27 -20.66 23.20
C ASP A 61 -1.97 -20.53 21.83
N ILE A 62 -3.28 -20.77 21.76
CA ILE A 62 -4.07 -20.62 20.53
C ILE A 62 -4.12 -19.14 20.09
N MET A 63 -4.42 -18.23 21.02
CA MET A 63 -4.53 -16.80 20.69
C MET A 63 -3.18 -16.21 20.24
N MET A 64 -2.06 -16.66 20.81
CA MET A 64 -0.72 -16.24 20.35
C MET A 64 -0.43 -16.76 18.94
N THR A 65 -0.69 -18.04 18.68
CA THR A 65 -0.49 -18.64 17.34
C THR A 65 -1.26 -17.88 16.26
N LEU A 66 -2.54 -17.58 16.52
CA LEU A 66 -3.37 -16.84 15.57
C LEU A 66 -2.89 -15.41 15.30
N PHE A 67 -2.28 -14.74 16.29
CA PHE A 67 -1.72 -13.39 16.07
C PHE A 67 -0.48 -13.42 15.20
N ASP A 68 0.38 -14.41 15.39
CA ASP A 68 1.60 -14.54 14.57
C ASP A 68 1.21 -14.78 13.10
N ASP A 69 0.26 -15.68 12.84
CA ASP A 69 -0.23 -15.97 11.49
C ASP A 69 -0.94 -14.76 10.85
N GLU A 70 -1.84 -14.07 11.58
CA GLU A 70 -2.54 -12.88 11.07
C GLU A 70 -1.56 -11.72 10.80
N TYR A 71 -0.56 -11.53 11.68
CA TYR A 71 0.44 -10.48 11.52
C TYR A 71 1.37 -10.74 10.32
N ILE A 72 1.83 -11.98 10.16
CA ILE A 72 2.65 -12.39 9.01
C ILE A 72 1.86 -12.15 7.71
N LEU A 73 0.60 -12.62 7.65
CA LEU A 73 -0.24 -12.45 6.47
C LEU A 73 -0.51 -10.97 6.14
N ARG A 74 -0.85 -10.15 7.14
CA ARG A 74 -1.06 -8.70 6.94
C ARG A 74 0.19 -8.01 6.41
N THR A 75 1.35 -8.35 6.97
CA THR A 75 2.62 -7.75 6.55
C THR A 75 2.95 -8.15 5.11
N TYR A 76 2.76 -9.42 4.75
CA TYR A 76 2.94 -9.92 3.39
C TYR A 76 2.01 -9.22 2.37
N ILE A 77 0.72 -9.10 2.69
CA ILE A 77 -0.24 -8.38 1.82
C ILE A 77 0.17 -6.91 1.67
N ALA A 78 0.55 -6.25 2.77
CA ALA A 78 0.98 -4.86 2.74
C ALA A 78 2.24 -4.66 1.87
N SER A 79 3.22 -5.57 1.94
CA SER A 79 4.39 -5.53 1.08
C SER A 79 4.04 -5.73 -0.39
N GLU A 80 3.18 -6.71 -0.72
CA GLU A 80 2.75 -6.97 -2.09
C GLU A 80 2.02 -5.78 -2.70
N VAL A 81 1.10 -5.15 -1.94
CA VAL A 81 0.36 -3.95 -2.38
C VAL A 81 1.32 -2.79 -2.61
N LYS A 82 2.27 -2.57 -1.71
CA LYS A 82 3.28 -1.50 -1.84
C LYS A 82 4.15 -1.73 -3.09
N GLU A 83 4.65 -2.94 -3.28
CA GLU A 83 5.46 -3.28 -4.46
C GLU A 83 4.68 -3.11 -5.77
N ALA A 84 3.43 -3.54 -5.81
CA ALA A 84 2.57 -3.38 -6.97
C ALA A 84 2.35 -1.90 -7.30
N SER A 85 2.08 -1.08 -6.28
CA SER A 85 1.93 0.38 -6.41
C SER A 85 3.20 1.05 -6.93
N GLU A 86 4.36 0.72 -6.38
CA GLU A 86 5.65 1.26 -6.83
C GLU A 86 5.98 0.87 -8.26
N LYS A 87 5.74 -0.40 -8.63
CA LYS A 87 5.92 -0.89 -10.01
C LYS A 87 4.98 -0.16 -10.98
N ALA A 88 3.73 0.07 -10.60
CA ALA A 88 2.76 0.83 -11.40
C ALA A 88 3.18 2.30 -11.57
N ALA A 89 3.57 2.97 -10.48
CA ALA A 89 4.04 4.35 -10.51
C ALA A 89 5.29 4.51 -11.40
N LYS A 90 6.28 3.62 -11.28
CA LYS A 90 7.47 3.62 -12.15
C LYS A 90 7.12 3.43 -13.63
N LYS A 91 6.18 2.53 -13.95
CA LYS A 91 5.72 2.33 -15.33
C LYS A 91 5.00 3.57 -15.86
N ALA A 92 4.12 4.17 -15.06
CA ALA A 92 3.40 5.40 -15.42
C ALA A 92 4.37 6.57 -15.67
N ALA A 93 5.34 6.78 -14.78
CA ALA A 93 6.36 7.81 -14.93
C ALA A 93 7.20 7.62 -16.20
N LYS A 94 7.64 6.38 -16.48
CA LYS A 94 8.37 6.06 -17.73
C LYS A 94 7.53 6.33 -18.98
N LYS A 95 6.23 6.01 -18.95
CA LYS A 95 5.32 6.27 -20.07
C LYS A 95 5.13 7.78 -20.27
N ALA A 96 4.87 8.52 -19.20
CA ALA A 96 4.70 9.97 -19.25
C ALA A 96 5.96 10.68 -19.77
N ALA A 97 7.15 10.27 -19.31
CA ALA A 97 8.41 10.82 -19.81
C ALA A 97 8.59 10.58 -21.33
N LYS A 98 8.31 9.36 -21.81
CA LYS A 98 8.36 9.05 -23.25
C LYS A 98 7.35 9.84 -24.08
N GLU A 99 6.15 10.06 -23.54
CA GLU A 99 5.12 10.86 -24.22
C GLU A 99 5.49 12.34 -24.26
N ALA A 100 6.02 12.89 -23.16
CA ALA A 100 6.52 14.26 -23.10
C ALA A 100 7.68 14.50 -24.07
N GLU A 101 8.63 13.57 -24.16
CA GLU A 101 9.75 13.63 -25.11
C GLU A 101 9.25 13.64 -26.56
N LYS A 102 8.31 12.75 -26.91
CA LYS A 102 7.70 12.71 -28.25
C LYS A 102 7.00 14.02 -28.61
N GLU A 103 6.25 14.60 -27.68
CA GLU A 103 5.57 15.87 -27.90
C GLU A 103 6.55 17.05 -28.00
N ALA A 104 7.63 17.05 -27.23
CA ALA A 104 8.69 18.05 -27.35
C ALA A 104 9.37 17.99 -28.73
N VAL A 105 9.70 16.78 -29.21
CA VAL A 105 10.28 16.58 -30.54
C VAL A 105 9.34 17.06 -31.65
N LYS A 106 8.03 16.74 -31.59
CA LYS A 106 7.05 17.24 -32.57
C LYS A 106 6.97 18.77 -32.58
N LYS A 107 6.97 19.40 -31.41
CA LYS A 107 6.95 20.87 -31.29
C LYS A 107 8.21 21.49 -31.87
N ALA A 108 9.38 20.91 -31.59
CA ALA A 108 10.65 21.35 -32.15
C ALA A 108 10.69 21.20 -33.67
N MET A 109 10.23 20.07 -34.23
CA MET A 109 10.09 19.88 -35.69
C MET A 109 9.19 20.95 -36.32
N SER A 110 8.04 21.24 -35.72
CA SER A 110 7.13 22.29 -36.22
C SER A 110 7.75 23.68 -36.15
N ALA A 111 8.50 23.98 -35.09
CA ALA A 111 9.22 25.25 -34.95
C ALA A 111 10.33 25.39 -35.99
N ALA A 112 11.15 24.35 -36.17
CA ALA A 112 12.21 24.30 -37.17
C ALA A 112 11.65 24.56 -38.58
N LYS A 113 10.56 23.89 -38.95
CA LYS A 113 9.88 24.11 -40.23
C LYS A 113 9.44 25.56 -40.43
N LYS A 114 8.81 26.16 -39.42
CA LYS A 114 8.34 27.56 -39.49
C LYS A 114 9.48 28.57 -39.59
N LEU A 115 10.62 28.32 -38.92
CA LEU A 115 11.80 29.19 -39.01
C LEU A 115 12.46 29.07 -40.38
N TYR A 116 12.58 27.86 -40.91
CA TYR A 116 13.12 27.63 -42.23
C TYR A 116 12.28 28.29 -43.33
N GLU A 117 10.95 28.18 -43.26
CA GLU A 117 10.03 28.87 -44.17
C GLU A 117 10.14 30.40 -44.12
N LYS A 118 10.65 30.96 -43.02
CA LYS A 118 10.93 32.41 -42.86
C LYS A 118 12.31 32.82 -43.35
N GLY A 119 13.09 31.90 -43.91
CA GLY A 119 14.41 32.15 -44.48
C GLY A 119 15.56 32.10 -43.46
N THR A 120 15.32 31.57 -42.25
CA THR A 120 16.41 31.31 -41.29
C THR A 120 17.25 30.12 -41.75
N SER A 121 18.59 30.22 -41.63
CA SER A 121 19.49 29.15 -42.05
C SER A 121 19.36 27.90 -41.15
N VAL A 122 19.81 26.75 -41.64
CA VAL A 122 19.75 25.48 -40.88
C VAL A 122 20.66 25.56 -39.65
N GLU A 123 21.80 26.21 -39.80
CA GLU A 123 22.81 26.43 -38.77
C GLU A 123 22.24 27.31 -37.63
N ASP A 124 21.56 28.41 -37.97
CA ASP A 124 20.93 29.28 -36.97
C ASP A 124 19.75 28.59 -36.26
N ILE A 125 18.97 27.77 -36.98
CA ILE A 125 17.87 26.99 -36.39
C ILE A 125 18.40 25.94 -35.42
N ALA A 126 19.50 25.29 -35.77
CA ALA A 126 20.18 24.31 -34.92
C ALA A 126 20.65 24.94 -33.61
N GLU A 127 21.23 26.14 -33.68
CA GLU A 127 21.62 26.92 -32.50
C GLU A 127 20.41 27.32 -31.66
N VAL A 128 19.37 27.89 -32.26
CA VAL A 128 18.17 28.38 -31.54
C VAL A 128 17.40 27.26 -30.84
N LEU A 129 17.29 26.10 -31.48
CA LEU A 129 16.57 24.95 -30.92
C LEU A 129 17.47 24.04 -30.07
N GLU A 130 18.77 24.32 -30.01
CA GLU A 130 19.79 23.49 -29.37
C GLU A 130 19.76 22.03 -29.87
N VAL A 131 19.52 21.85 -31.17
CA VAL A 131 19.42 20.55 -31.84
C VAL A 131 20.51 20.46 -32.91
N PRO A 132 21.23 19.33 -33.06
CA PRO A 132 22.24 19.19 -34.10
C PRO A 132 21.72 19.51 -35.50
N ALA A 133 22.50 20.24 -36.30
CA ALA A 133 22.12 20.66 -37.65
C ALA A 133 21.74 19.46 -38.55
N GLU A 134 22.41 18.31 -38.39
CA GLU A 134 22.05 17.06 -39.09
C GLU A 134 20.60 16.63 -38.82
N LYS A 135 20.17 16.75 -37.56
CA LYS A 135 18.82 16.38 -37.13
C LYS A 135 17.77 17.39 -37.61
N ILE A 136 18.15 18.67 -37.70
CA ILE A 136 17.32 19.68 -38.37
C ILE A 136 17.17 19.36 -39.87
N LYS A 137 18.24 18.98 -40.57
CA LYS A 137 18.19 18.54 -41.97
C LYS A 137 17.29 17.32 -42.15
N GLU A 138 17.39 16.33 -41.26
CA GLU A 138 16.50 15.16 -41.24
C GLU A 138 15.03 15.57 -41.09
N TRP A 139 14.70 16.44 -40.13
CA TRP A 139 13.33 16.92 -39.89
C TRP A 139 12.74 17.70 -41.06
N LEU A 140 13.58 18.42 -41.79
CA LEU A 140 13.19 19.22 -42.95
C LEU A 140 13.20 18.44 -44.27
N GLY A 141 13.68 17.18 -44.26
CA GLY A 141 13.82 16.37 -45.48
C GLY A 141 14.97 16.83 -46.40
N LEU A 142 15.99 17.47 -45.82
CA LEU A 142 17.18 18.00 -46.50
C LEU A 142 18.42 17.10 -46.35
N ALA A 143 18.27 15.92 -45.73
CA ALA A 143 19.36 14.97 -45.58
C ALA A 143 19.72 14.35 -46.95
N GLU A 144 20.99 14.48 -47.37
CA GLU A 144 21.53 13.75 -48.52
C GLU A 144 21.64 12.26 -48.15
N GLY A 145 21.26 11.39 -49.09
CA GLY A 145 21.29 9.94 -48.93
C GLY A 145 22.69 9.34 -48.91
#